data_AF-A0A351SC75-F1
#
_entry.id   AF-A0A351SC75-F1
#
_cell.length_a   1.000
_cell.length_b   1.000
_cell.length_c   1.000
_cell.angle_alpha   90.00
_cell.angle_beta   90.00
_cell.angle_gamma   90.00
#
_symmetry.space_group_name_H-M   'P 1'
#
loop_
_entity.id
_entity.type
_entity.pdbx_description
1 polymer ?
#
loop_
_entity_poly.entity_id
_entity_poly.type
_entity_poly.pdbx_seq_one_letter_code
_entity_poly.pdbx_strand_id
1 'polypeptide(L)'
;FRHFITFANSILDKFIAWIGQINYNDIDYENLSLMIDLMDRKQGALLIASHLGNVEVSRALTERRPQLKMTILAHTKNAEQFNRLLNEFSDSQNITIMQVSELTPASSIQLAEKIQAGEFVVVTGDRTPIESGDVTSSRRVCSVDFIGAKANFPQGPFLIGSILKCPVYMIFCIKFKKRYKIIFEPFASSITLPRRSREEKLQDYAQKYAARLEHYCAIAPLQWNNFFPFWNEIGHPNQSKTQ
;
A
#
# COMPACT_ATOMS: atom_id res chain seq x y z
N PHE A 1 -9.26 10.15 21.41
CA PHE A 1 -9.02 11.48 20.80
C PHE A 1 -7.66 11.60 20.09
N ARG A 2 -6.52 11.21 20.72
CA ARG A 2 -5.18 11.36 20.11
C ARG A 2 -5.03 10.75 18.71
N HIS A 3 -5.54 9.54 18.47
CA HIS A 3 -5.50 8.89 17.14
C HIS A 3 -6.23 9.72 16.07
N PHE A 4 -7.42 10.25 16.37
CA PHE A 4 -8.17 11.12 15.44
C PHE A 4 -7.42 12.42 15.14
N ILE A 5 -6.75 13.03 16.12
CA ILE A 5 -5.89 14.20 15.88
C ILE A 5 -4.72 13.83 14.96
N THR A 6 -4.06 12.70 15.21
CA THR A 6 -2.96 12.22 14.36
C THR A 6 -3.44 11.95 12.94
N PHE A 7 -4.64 11.38 12.78
CA PHE A 7 -5.26 11.19 11.47
C PHE A 7 -5.57 12.53 10.78
N ALA A 8 -6.20 13.48 11.48
CA ALA A 8 -6.47 14.81 10.91
C ALA A 8 -5.17 15.53 10.49
N ASN A 9 -4.13 15.45 11.32
CA ASN A 9 -2.80 15.96 10.97
C ASN A 9 -2.23 15.23 9.75
N SER A 10 -2.39 13.90 9.65
CA SER A 10 -1.93 13.15 8.49
C SER A 10 -2.65 13.56 7.20
N ILE A 11 -3.94 13.90 7.26
CA ILE A 11 -4.67 14.45 6.12
C ILE A 11 -4.10 15.80 5.72
N LEU A 12 -3.89 16.71 6.68
CA LEU A 12 -3.26 18.01 6.41
C LEU A 12 -1.88 17.83 5.79
N ASP A 13 -1.07 16.94 6.35
CA ASP A 13 0.26 16.63 5.84
C ASP A 13 0.23 16.04 4.42
N LYS A 14 -0.80 15.25 4.06
CA LYS A 14 -1.02 14.78 2.66
C LYS A 14 -1.22 15.96 1.73
N PHE A 15 -2.06 16.92 2.12
CA PHE A 15 -2.26 18.15 1.34
C PHE A 15 -0.96 18.95 1.20
N ILE A 16 -0.20 19.14 2.29
CA ILE A 16 1.10 19.85 2.29
C ILE A 16 2.11 19.13 1.38
N ALA A 17 2.17 17.80 1.41
CA ALA A 17 3.01 17.01 0.52
C ALA A 17 2.63 17.20 -0.95
N TRP A 18 1.33 17.28 -1.27
CA TRP A 18 0.87 17.43 -2.64
C TRP A 18 1.12 18.81 -3.24
N ILE A 19 1.06 19.87 -2.44
CA ILE A 19 1.42 21.22 -2.87
C ILE A 19 2.95 21.46 -2.88
N GLY A 20 3.77 20.41 -2.68
CA GLY A 20 5.23 20.48 -2.75
C GLY A 20 5.88 21.19 -1.56
N GLN A 21 5.22 21.25 -0.40
CA GLN A 21 5.80 21.90 0.79
C GLN A 21 6.56 20.93 1.71
N ILE A 22 6.46 19.62 1.48
CA ILE A 22 7.36 18.63 2.11
C ILE A 22 8.37 18.20 1.05
N ASN A 23 9.61 18.66 1.20
CA ASN A 23 10.65 18.42 0.21
C ASN A 23 11.48 17.19 0.57
N TYR A 24 12.29 16.73 -0.38
CA TYR A 24 13.24 15.64 -0.17
C TYR A 24 14.11 15.79 1.10
N ASN A 25 14.57 17.00 1.42
CA ASN A 25 15.45 17.25 2.57
C ASN A 25 14.74 17.18 3.94
N ASP A 26 13.41 17.24 3.94
CA ASP A 26 12.57 17.18 5.14
C ASP A 26 12.28 15.74 5.58
N ILE A 27 12.79 14.77 4.82
CA ILE A 27 12.53 13.34 4.97
C ILE A 27 13.84 12.61 5.25
N ASP A 28 13.78 11.73 6.24
CA ASP A 28 14.83 10.76 6.52
C ASP A 28 14.55 9.49 5.74
N TYR A 29 15.57 8.91 5.14
CA TYR A 29 15.42 7.75 4.26
C TYR A 29 16.18 6.56 4.80
N GLU A 30 15.49 5.43 4.95
CA GLU A 30 16.08 4.15 5.28
C GLU A 30 16.07 3.23 4.06
N ASN A 31 17.24 2.70 3.73
CA ASN A 31 17.47 1.78 2.59
C ASN A 31 17.07 2.35 1.21
N LEU A 32 17.05 3.67 1.05
CA LEU A 32 16.77 4.31 -0.23
C LEU A 32 17.76 3.90 -1.33
N SER A 33 19.00 3.56 -0.97
CA SER A 33 20.00 3.02 -1.90
C SER A 33 19.47 1.81 -2.68
N LEU A 34 18.66 0.94 -2.07
CA LEU A 34 18.07 -0.21 -2.77
C LEU A 34 17.10 0.23 -3.87
N MET A 35 16.30 1.27 -3.62
CA MET A 35 15.41 1.84 -4.63
C MET A 35 16.21 2.51 -5.75
N ILE A 36 17.29 3.22 -5.40
CA ILE A 36 18.19 3.86 -6.35
C ILE A 36 18.84 2.80 -7.25
N ASP A 37 19.33 1.70 -6.68
CA ASP A 37 19.92 0.60 -7.44
C ASP A 37 18.94 -0.02 -8.45
N LEU A 38 17.67 -0.17 -8.08
CA LEU A 38 16.62 -0.62 -8.99
C LEU A 38 16.42 0.36 -10.15
N MET A 39 16.37 1.66 -9.85
CA MET A 39 16.21 2.71 -10.86
C MET A 39 17.39 2.77 -11.82
N ASP A 40 18.61 2.69 -11.31
CA ASP A 40 19.85 2.75 -12.12
C ASP A 40 19.94 1.53 -13.05
N ARG A 41 19.43 0.37 -12.61
CA ARG A 41 19.31 -0.85 -13.42
C ARG A 41 18.08 -0.87 -14.32
N LYS A 42 17.23 0.17 -14.28
CA LYS A 42 15.91 0.23 -14.94
C LYS A 42 15.05 -0.99 -14.63
N GLN A 43 15.12 -1.50 -13.40
CA GLN A 43 14.39 -2.65 -12.92
C GLN A 43 13.16 -2.18 -12.14
N GLY A 44 11.96 -2.40 -12.69
CA GLY A 44 10.72 -2.07 -11.99
C GLY A 44 10.45 -3.00 -10.82
N ALA A 45 9.61 -2.55 -9.89
CA ALA A 45 9.27 -3.29 -8.68
C ALA A 45 7.83 -3.05 -8.21
N LEU A 46 7.28 -4.04 -7.51
CA LEU A 46 6.03 -3.90 -6.78
C LEU A 46 6.31 -3.42 -5.35
N LEU A 47 5.64 -2.36 -4.93
CA LEU A 47 5.69 -1.82 -3.58
C LEU A 47 4.40 -2.15 -2.84
N ILE A 48 4.52 -2.84 -1.71
CA ILE A 48 3.41 -3.08 -0.79
C ILE A 48 3.45 -1.99 0.28
N ALA A 49 2.46 -1.10 0.24
CA ALA A 49 2.27 -0.03 1.20
C ALA A 49 1.20 -0.40 2.23
N SER A 50 1.07 0.42 3.27
CA SER A 50 0.01 0.33 4.27
C SER A 50 -0.62 1.71 4.50
N HIS A 51 -1.72 1.74 5.23
CA HIS A 51 -2.32 2.98 5.76
C HIS A 51 -1.64 3.45 7.06
N LEU A 52 -0.49 2.86 7.42
CA LEU A 52 0.36 3.35 8.51
C LEU A 52 1.16 4.56 8.06
N GLY A 53 0.98 5.67 8.78
CA GLY A 53 1.64 6.93 8.51
C GLY A 53 1.06 7.63 7.28
N ASN A 54 1.93 8.12 6.40
CA ASN A 54 1.55 8.96 5.26
C ASN A 54 2.41 8.63 4.02
N VAL A 55 2.06 7.55 3.32
CA VAL A 55 2.82 7.08 2.15
C VAL A 55 2.86 8.12 1.03
N GLU A 56 1.88 9.02 0.93
CA GLU A 56 1.84 10.05 -0.10
C GLU A 56 2.98 11.07 -0.01
N VAL A 57 3.61 11.21 1.16
CA VAL A 57 4.86 11.97 1.34
C VAL A 57 6.01 11.40 0.49
N SER A 58 5.96 10.13 0.10
CA SER A 58 6.94 9.56 -0.82
C SER A 58 6.95 10.21 -2.21
N ARG A 59 5.94 11.02 -2.56
CA ARG A 59 5.98 11.89 -3.75
C ARG A 59 7.18 12.82 -3.77
N ALA A 60 7.67 13.29 -2.62
CA ALA A 60 8.85 14.13 -2.56
C ALA A 60 10.11 13.46 -3.17
N LEU A 61 10.14 12.12 -3.25
CA LEU A 61 11.21 11.40 -3.98
C LEU A 61 11.24 11.74 -5.47
N THR A 62 10.08 12.04 -6.07
CA THR A 62 9.96 12.35 -7.51
C THR A 62 10.57 13.72 -7.87
N GLU A 63 10.69 14.65 -6.91
CA GLU A 63 11.30 15.97 -7.14
C GLU A 63 12.79 15.86 -7.46
N ARG A 64 13.53 15.07 -6.67
CA ARG A 64 14.96 14.81 -6.91
C ARG A 64 15.18 13.78 -7.99
N ARG A 65 14.15 12.98 -8.31
CA ARG A 65 14.23 11.87 -9.27
C ARG A 65 13.07 11.95 -10.26
N PRO A 66 13.14 12.85 -11.26
CA PRO A 66 12.11 12.96 -12.29
C PRO A 66 11.89 11.67 -13.10
N GLN A 67 12.84 10.73 -13.07
CA GLN A 67 12.72 9.43 -13.70
C GLN A 67 11.95 8.39 -12.86
N LEU A 68 11.67 8.66 -11.57
CA LEU A 68 10.86 7.78 -10.72
C LEU A 68 9.40 7.89 -11.15
N LYS A 69 8.90 6.85 -11.81
CA LYS A 69 7.48 6.73 -12.18
C LYS A 69 6.78 5.69 -11.32
N MET A 70 5.61 6.04 -10.79
CA MET A 70 4.82 5.20 -9.90
C MET A 70 3.38 5.08 -10.38
N THR A 71 2.84 3.87 -10.40
CA THR A 71 1.42 3.60 -10.60
C THR A 71 0.80 3.06 -9.31
N ILE A 72 -0.11 3.81 -8.70
CA ILE A 72 -0.75 3.48 -7.43
C ILE A 72 -2.09 2.81 -7.70
N LEU A 73 -2.27 1.60 -7.18
CA LEU A 73 -3.52 0.84 -7.24
C LEU A 73 -4.42 1.23 -6.05
N ALA A 74 -5.53 1.91 -6.32
CA ALA A 74 -6.42 2.44 -5.28
C ALA A 74 -7.88 1.97 -5.44
N HIS A 75 -8.60 1.83 -4.32
CA HIS A 75 -10.06 1.60 -4.32
C HIS A 75 -10.77 2.96 -4.20
N THR A 76 -11.16 3.56 -5.32
CA THR A 76 -11.60 4.97 -5.37
C THR A 76 -13.09 5.17 -5.68
N LYS A 77 -13.99 4.21 -5.40
CA LYS A 77 -15.42 4.34 -5.73
C LYS A 77 -16.10 5.65 -5.25
N ASN A 78 -15.55 6.34 -4.24
CA ASN A 78 -16.03 7.64 -3.74
C ASN A 78 -15.04 8.82 -3.96
N ALA A 79 -13.99 8.66 -4.76
CA ALA A 79 -12.84 9.56 -4.79
C ALA A 79 -12.60 10.27 -6.14
N GLU A 80 -13.60 10.38 -7.01
CA GLU A 80 -13.47 11.15 -8.27
C GLU A 80 -13.16 12.64 -8.05
N GLN A 81 -13.73 13.25 -7.00
CA GLN A 81 -13.37 14.62 -6.59
C GLN A 81 -11.95 14.70 -6.03
N PHE A 82 -11.54 13.67 -5.29
CA PHE A 82 -10.18 13.56 -4.77
C PHE A 82 -9.16 13.38 -5.90
N ASN A 83 -9.45 12.55 -6.91
CA ASN A 83 -8.62 12.36 -8.09
C ASN A 83 -8.53 13.63 -8.95
N ARG A 84 -9.62 14.41 -9.08
CA ARG A 84 -9.58 15.71 -9.75
C ARG A 84 -8.66 16.69 -9.04
N LEU A 85 -8.82 16.84 -7.73
CA LEU A 85 -7.92 17.68 -6.92
C LEU A 85 -6.47 17.18 -7.01
N LEU A 86 -6.25 15.86 -6.97
CA LEU A 86 -4.93 15.28 -7.15
C LEU A 86 -4.32 15.65 -8.51
N ASN A 87 -5.06 15.48 -9.60
CA ASN A 87 -4.59 15.80 -10.95
C ASN A 87 -4.36 17.31 -11.15
N GLU A 88 -5.16 18.17 -10.51
CA GLU A 88 -5.03 19.64 -10.57
C GLU A 88 -3.78 20.14 -9.82
N PHE A 89 -3.38 19.48 -8.73
CA PHE A 89 -2.19 19.84 -7.95
C PHE A 89 -0.98 18.92 -8.22
N SER A 90 -1.13 17.91 -9.08
CA SER A 90 -0.05 17.05 -9.54
C SER A 90 0.43 17.49 -10.92
N ASP A 91 1.25 18.53 -10.98
CA ASP A 91 2.10 18.82 -12.15
C ASP A 91 3.13 17.70 -12.41
N SER A 92 3.24 16.70 -11.52
CA SER A 92 4.14 15.57 -11.69
C SER A 92 3.52 14.50 -12.60
N GLN A 93 3.95 14.45 -13.86
CA GLN A 93 3.68 13.36 -14.82
C GLN A 93 4.16 11.96 -14.36
N ASN A 94 4.70 11.87 -13.15
CA ASN A 94 5.41 10.73 -12.61
C ASN A 94 4.55 9.83 -11.71
N ILE A 95 3.35 10.27 -11.33
CA ILE A 95 2.43 9.47 -10.51
C ILE A 95 1.14 9.25 -11.29
N THR A 96 0.74 7.99 -11.43
CA THR A 96 -0.53 7.58 -12.04
C THR A 96 -1.35 6.83 -11.00
N ILE A 97 -2.65 7.08 -10.93
CA ILE A 97 -3.58 6.33 -10.07
C ILE A 97 -4.45 5.45 -10.97
N MET A 98 -4.53 4.16 -10.65
CA MET A 98 -5.34 3.16 -11.36
C MET A 98 -6.32 2.53 -10.38
N GLN A 99 -7.59 2.37 -10.78
CA GLN A 99 -8.57 1.80 -9.88
C GLN A 99 -8.42 0.28 -9.78
N VAL A 100 -8.49 -0.26 -8.56
CA VAL A 100 -8.43 -1.72 -8.37
C VAL A 100 -9.61 -2.44 -9.03
N SER A 101 -10.77 -1.79 -9.17
CA SER A 101 -11.92 -2.32 -9.93
C SER A 101 -11.62 -2.49 -11.43
N GLU A 102 -10.59 -1.84 -11.96
CA GLU A 102 -10.15 -1.95 -13.35
C GLU A 102 -9.09 -3.06 -13.52
N LEU A 103 -8.76 -3.82 -12.46
CA LEU A 103 -7.85 -4.98 -12.56
C LEU A 103 -8.50 -6.11 -13.36
N THR A 104 -8.18 -6.11 -14.65
CA THR A 104 -8.54 -7.08 -15.67
C THR A 104 -7.27 -7.75 -16.21
N PRO A 105 -7.37 -8.83 -17.00
CA PRO A 105 -6.21 -9.37 -17.70
C PRO A 105 -5.48 -8.32 -18.55
N ALA A 106 -6.22 -7.40 -19.19
CA ALA A 106 -5.65 -6.33 -20.00
C ALA A 106 -4.85 -5.33 -19.16
N SER A 107 -5.39 -4.86 -18.02
CA SER A 107 -4.64 -3.93 -17.15
C SER A 107 -3.47 -4.62 -16.43
N SER A 108 -3.52 -5.94 -16.23
CA SER A 108 -2.37 -6.72 -15.73
C SER A 108 -1.20 -6.72 -16.73
N ILE A 109 -1.48 -6.76 -18.04
CA ILE A 109 -0.45 -6.62 -19.10
C ILE A 109 0.16 -5.22 -19.05
N GLN A 110 -0.66 -4.16 -18.97
CA GLN A 110 -0.17 -2.78 -18.86
C GLN A 110 0.72 -2.57 -17.64
N LEU A 111 0.35 -3.12 -16.48
CA LEU A 111 1.19 -3.06 -15.28
C LEU A 111 2.51 -3.82 -15.46
N ALA A 112 2.50 -4.97 -16.15
CA ALA A 112 3.72 -5.71 -16.47
C ALA A 112 4.64 -4.93 -17.42
N GLU A 113 4.09 -4.26 -18.43
CA GLU A 113 4.84 -3.37 -19.34
C GLU A 113 5.49 -2.22 -18.57
N LYS A 114 4.78 -1.60 -17.64
CA LYS A 114 5.32 -0.56 -16.77
C LYS A 114 6.48 -1.05 -15.91
N ILE A 115 6.33 -2.22 -15.28
CA ILE A 115 7.41 -2.87 -14.52
C ILE A 115 8.63 -3.15 -15.41
N GLN A 116 8.42 -3.63 -16.64
CA GLN A 116 9.51 -3.88 -17.60
C GLN A 116 10.19 -2.58 -18.05
N ALA A 117 9.46 -1.47 -18.09
CA ALA A 117 10.00 -0.14 -18.38
C ALA A 117 10.78 0.49 -17.20
N GLY A 118 10.91 -0.22 -16.07
CA GLY A 118 11.60 0.28 -14.88
C GLY A 118 10.71 1.09 -13.93
N GLU A 119 9.39 1.10 -14.15
CA GLU A 119 8.45 1.81 -13.30
C GLU A 119 8.05 0.99 -12.07
N PHE A 120 7.50 1.68 -11.07
CA PHE A 120 7.07 1.08 -9.82
C PHE A 120 5.54 0.98 -9.78
N VAL A 121 5.03 -0.13 -9.28
CA VAL A 121 3.60 -0.32 -9.00
C VAL A 121 3.41 -0.34 -7.49
N VAL A 122 2.44 0.40 -6.96
CA VAL A 122 2.18 0.49 -5.52
C VAL A 122 0.80 -0.08 -5.21
N VAL A 123 0.70 -0.97 -4.23
CA VAL A 123 -0.55 -1.57 -3.77
C VAL A 123 -0.61 -1.54 -2.25
N THR A 124 -1.79 -1.28 -1.67
CA THR A 124 -1.96 -1.34 -0.21
C THR A 124 -2.26 -2.77 0.25
N GLY A 125 -1.58 -3.21 1.31
CA GLY A 125 -1.65 -4.58 1.82
C GLY A 125 -2.49 -4.77 3.07
N ASP A 126 -3.12 -3.73 3.61
CA ASP A 126 -3.75 -3.73 4.94
C ASP A 126 -5.24 -3.33 4.93
N ARG A 127 -5.91 -3.38 3.78
CA ARG A 127 -7.38 -3.28 3.70
C ARG A 127 -7.95 -4.41 2.84
N THR A 128 -8.94 -5.11 3.38
CA THR A 128 -9.64 -6.15 2.63
C THR A 128 -10.60 -5.54 1.61
N PRO A 129 -10.84 -6.20 0.46
CA PRO A 129 -11.85 -5.74 -0.50
C PRO A 129 -13.23 -5.59 0.16
N ILE A 130 -13.96 -4.53 -0.22
CA ILE A 130 -15.36 -4.33 0.18
C ILE A 130 -16.23 -5.28 -0.65
N GLU A 131 -17.17 -5.97 0.01
CA GLU A 131 -18.11 -6.88 -0.64
C GLU A 131 -18.88 -6.17 -1.76
N SER A 132 -18.63 -6.54 -3.01
CA SER A 132 -19.64 -6.43 -4.06
C SER A 132 -20.62 -7.55 -3.77
N GLY A 133 -21.93 -7.27 -3.70
CA GLY A 133 -23.00 -8.15 -3.19
C GLY A 133 -23.25 -9.47 -3.94
N ASP A 134 -22.23 -10.06 -4.54
CA ASP A 134 -22.22 -11.37 -5.15
C ASP A 134 -21.66 -12.39 -4.16
N VAL A 135 -22.55 -13.11 -3.50
CA VAL A 135 -22.30 -14.09 -2.42
C VAL A 135 -21.45 -15.30 -2.89
N THR A 136 -21.09 -15.33 -4.18
CA THR A 136 -20.31 -16.40 -4.83
C THR A 136 -18.81 -16.11 -4.90
N SER A 137 -18.36 -14.88 -4.68
CA SER A 137 -16.92 -14.55 -4.69
C SER A 137 -16.30 -14.84 -3.32
N SER A 138 -15.63 -15.99 -3.19
CA SER A 138 -14.82 -16.33 -2.02
C SER A 138 -13.93 -15.14 -1.61
N ARG A 139 -14.04 -14.73 -0.34
CA ARG A 139 -13.26 -13.63 0.24
C ARG A 139 -11.76 -13.91 0.02
N ARG A 140 -11.11 -13.15 -0.88
CA ARG A 140 -9.68 -13.30 -1.20
C ARG A 140 -8.80 -12.72 -0.08
N VAL A 141 -8.83 -13.38 1.07
CA VAL A 141 -8.11 -12.99 2.30
C VAL A 141 -7.40 -14.18 2.94
N CYS A 142 -6.37 -13.87 3.72
CA CYS A 142 -5.69 -14.82 4.60
C CYS A 142 -5.92 -14.38 6.06
N SER A 143 -6.29 -15.34 6.92
CA SER A 143 -6.42 -15.09 8.36
C SER A 143 -5.06 -15.27 9.02
N VAL A 144 -4.47 -14.18 9.51
CA VAL A 144 -3.09 -14.12 10.03
C VAL A 144 -3.08 -13.54 11.44
N ASP A 145 -2.02 -13.83 12.21
CA ASP A 145 -1.79 -13.19 13.50
C ASP A 145 -1.36 -11.74 13.29
N PHE A 146 -2.02 -10.81 13.97
CA PHE A 146 -1.72 -9.39 13.93
C PHE A 146 -2.19 -8.68 15.21
N ILE A 147 -1.25 -8.09 15.95
CA ILE A 147 -1.49 -7.35 17.21
C ILE A 147 -2.36 -8.16 18.18
N GLY A 148 -1.91 -9.37 18.48
CA GLY A 148 -2.51 -10.24 19.52
C GLY A 148 -3.80 -10.97 19.14
N ALA A 149 -4.33 -10.82 17.92
CA ALA A 149 -5.52 -11.55 17.46
C ALA A 149 -5.44 -11.92 15.97
N LYS A 150 -6.34 -12.79 15.53
CA LYS A 150 -6.49 -13.11 14.10
C LYS A 150 -7.15 -11.96 13.35
N ALA A 151 -6.57 -11.57 12.23
CA ALA A 151 -7.11 -10.55 11.33
C ALA A 151 -7.05 -11.02 9.88
N ASN A 152 -7.96 -10.51 9.04
CA ASN A 152 -7.99 -10.83 7.62
C ASN A 152 -7.12 -9.83 6.84
N PHE A 153 -6.11 -10.35 6.14
CA PHE A 153 -5.29 -9.57 5.21
C PHE A 153 -5.61 -9.92 3.76
N PRO A 154 -5.61 -8.94 2.83
CA PRO A 154 -5.91 -9.18 1.42
C PRO A 154 -4.85 -10.04 0.74
N GLN A 155 -5.29 -10.99 -0.09
CA GLN A 155 -4.38 -11.74 -0.97
C GLN A 155 -3.93 -10.95 -2.20
N GLY A 156 -4.64 -9.87 -2.54
CA GLY A 156 -4.46 -9.06 -3.74
C GLY A 156 -3.01 -8.66 -4.06
N PRO A 157 -2.26 -8.07 -3.13
CA PRO A 157 -0.85 -7.70 -3.36
C PRO A 157 0.02 -8.86 -3.83
N PHE A 158 -0.13 -10.03 -3.22
CA PHE A 158 0.68 -11.21 -3.53
C PHE A 158 0.26 -11.85 -4.85
N LEU A 159 -1.04 -11.86 -5.15
CA LEU A 159 -1.55 -12.28 -6.45
C LEU A 159 -1.00 -11.40 -7.56
N ILE A 160 -1.03 -10.07 -7.40
CA ILE A 160 -0.47 -9.11 -8.35
C ILE A 160 1.04 -9.35 -8.51
N GLY A 161 1.79 -9.46 -7.41
CA GLY A 161 3.22 -9.77 -7.46
C GLY A 161 3.55 -11.05 -8.22
N SER A 162 2.71 -12.09 -8.10
CA SER A 162 2.92 -13.37 -8.80
C SER A 162 2.72 -13.25 -10.32
N ILE A 163 1.87 -12.31 -10.75
CA ILE A 163 1.60 -12.04 -12.16
C ILE A 163 2.73 -11.18 -12.76
N LEU A 164 3.14 -10.14 -12.03
CA LEU A 164 4.16 -9.18 -12.49
C LEU A 164 5.58 -9.77 -12.51
N LYS A 165 5.85 -10.81 -11.72
CA LYS A 165 7.15 -11.53 -11.67
C LYS A 165 8.35 -10.60 -11.47
N CYS A 166 8.21 -9.61 -10.60
CA CYS A 166 9.23 -8.61 -10.29
C CYS A 166 9.64 -8.63 -8.81
N PRO A 167 10.75 -7.96 -8.47
CA PRO A 167 11.09 -7.71 -7.08
C PRO A 167 9.95 -7.01 -6.34
N VAL A 168 9.73 -7.44 -5.11
CA VAL A 168 8.70 -6.90 -4.23
C VAL A 168 9.36 -6.31 -3.00
N TYR A 169 8.96 -5.09 -2.67
CA TYR A 169 9.41 -4.34 -1.52
C TYR A 169 8.22 -3.88 -0.69
N MET A 170 8.46 -3.60 0.58
CA MET A 170 7.53 -2.86 1.43
C MET A 170 7.98 -1.40 1.50
N ILE A 171 7.00 -0.50 1.55
CA ILE A 171 7.24 0.92 1.77
C ILE A 171 6.38 1.43 2.92
N PHE A 172 7.03 2.08 3.89
CA PHE A 172 6.38 2.75 5.00
C PHE A 172 6.83 4.21 5.04
N CYS A 173 5.93 5.12 5.41
CA CYS A 173 6.29 6.52 5.64
C CYS A 173 5.73 6.96 6.99
N ILE A 174 6.58 6.96 8.01
CA ILE A 174 6.18 7.16 9.41
C ILE A 174 6.67 8.52 9.87
N LYS A 175 5.81 9.29 10.55
CA LYS A 175 6.19 10.59 11.11
C LYS A 175 6.85 10.40 12.48
N PHE A 176 8.08 10.88 12.62
CA PHE A 176 8.76 10.96 13.91
C PHE A 176 8.93 12.44 14.29
N LYS A 177 8.17 12.88 15.30
CA LYS A 177 8.08 14.29 15.70
C LYS A 177 7.61 15.17 14.51
N LYS A 178 8.51 15.98 13.94
CA LYS A 178 8.24 16.89 12.82
C LYS A 178 8.80 16.39 11.48
N ARG A 179 9.50 15.26 11.46
CA ARG A 179 10.13 14.70 10.25
C ARG A 179 9.45 13.41 9.84
N TYR A 180 9.47 13.12 8.55
CA TYR A 180 9.05 11.83 8.02
C TYR A 180 10.23 10.91 7.85
N LYS A 181 10.01 9.63 8.05
CA LYS A 181 10.96 8.58 7.71
C LYS A 181 10.34 7.66 6.69
N ILE A 182 10.91 7.63 5.49
CA ILE A 182 10.55 6.67 4.45
C ILE A 182 11.46 5.45 4.59
N ILE A 183 10.83 4.28 4.71
CA ILE A 183 11.52 3.03 4.93
C ILE A 183 11.19 2.10 3.77
N PHE A 184 12.23 1.65 3.08
CA PHE A 184 12.13 0.79 1.92
C PHE A 184 12.76 -0.57 2.21
N GLU A 185 11.99 -1.66 2.17
CA GLU A 185 12.48 -2.96 2.64
C GLU A 185 12.25 -4.07 1.63
N PRO A 186 13.25 -4.94 1.38
CA PRO A 186 13.04 -6.13 0.58
C PRO A 186 11.94 -7.01 1.18
N PHE A 187 10.97 -7.42 0.36
CA PHE A 187 9.93 -8.36 0.75
C PHE A 187 10.15 -9.74 0.10
N ALA A 188 10.31 -9.77 -1.22
CA ALA A 188 10.60 -10.98 -1.98
C ALA A 188 11.34 -10.61 -3.27
N SER A 189 12.26 -11.46 -3.73
CA SER A 189 12.88 -11.30 -5.06
C SER A 189 11.86 -11.48 -6.19
N SER A 190 10.86 -12.34 -5.97
CA SER A 190 9.65 -12.49 -6.78
C SER A 190 8.62 -13.29 -5.96
N ILE A 191 7.33 -13.03 -6.18
CA ILE A 191 6.26 -13.82 -5.54
C ILE A 191 6.01 -15.07 -6.36
N THR A 192 6.13 -16.24 -5.73
CA THR A 192 5.88 -17.53 -6.39
C THR A 192 4.72 -18.24 -5.72
N LEU A 193 3.70 -18.59 -6.51
CA LEU A 193 2.49 -19.27 -6.05
C LEU A 193 2.29 -20.58 -6.83
N PRO A 194 2.99 -21.67 -6.46
CA PRO A 194 2.86 -22.96 -7.14
C PRO A 194 1.43 -23.51 -6.98
N ARG A 195 0.86 -24.10 -8.03
CA ARG A 195 -0.55 -24.54 -8.05
C ARG A 195 -0.92 -25.45 -6.87
N ARG A 196 0.00 -26.32 -6.42
CA ARG A 196 -0.24 -27.28 -5.32
C ARG A 196 -0.16 -26.66 -3.92
N SER A 197 0.61 -25.57 -3.75
CA SER A 197 0.87 -24.92 -2.46
C SER A 197 0.50 -23.44 -2.48
N ARG A 198 -0.43 -23.05 -3.36
CA ARG A 198 -0.81 -21.65 -3.60
C ARG A 198 -1.36 -21.00 -2.33
N GLU A 199 -2.33 -21.63 -1.67
CA GLU A 199 -2.95 -21.07 -0.47
C GLU A 199 -1.98 -20.99 0.70
N GLU A 200 -1.15 -22.02 0.88
CA GLU A 200 -0.07 -22.02 1.88
C GLU A 200 0.91 -20.86 1.64
N LYS A 201 1.36 -20.66 0.39
CA LYS A 201 2.27 -19.54 0.07
C LYS A 201 1.61 -18.18 0.24
N LEU A 202 0.32 -18.05 -0.11
CA LEU A 202 -0.44 -16.83 0.15
C LEU A 202 -0.50 -16.53 1.65
N GLN A 203 -0.75 -17.56 2.46
CA GLN A 203 -0.75 -17.46 3.92
C GLN A 203 0.63 -17.01 4.45
N ASP A 204 1.72 -17.61 3.97
CA ASP A 204 3.10 -17.24 4.35
C ASP A 204 3.40 -15.77 4.05
N TYR A 205 3.09 -15.31 2.82
CA TYR A 205 3.34 -13.92 2.42
C TYR A 205 2.48 -12.95 3.22
N ALA A 206 1.20 -13.29 3.45
CA ALA A 206 0.31 -12.48 4.26
C ALA A 206 0.80 -12.36 5.70
N GLN A 207 1.21 -13.47 6.33
CA GLN A 207 1.73 -13.46 7.69
C GLN A 207 3.04 -12.69 7.80
N LYS A 208 3.94 -12.83 6.82
CA LYS A 208 5.20 -12.08 6.75
C LYS A 208 4.95 -10.57 6.67
N TYR A 209 4.02 -10.14 5.82
CA TYR A 209 3.66 -8.73 5.69
C TYR A 209 3.00 -8.22 6.98
N ALA A 210 2.04 -8.96 7.53
CA ALA A 210 1.34 -8.59 8.76
C ALA A 210 2.31 -8.43 9.95
N ALA A 211 3.27 -9.34 10.11
CA ALA A 211 4.29 -9.24 11.15
C ALA A 211 5.17 -7.99 11.00
N ARG A 212 5.50 -7.60 9.75
CA ARG A 212 6.28 -6.37 9.53
C ARG A 212 5.46 -5.10 9.76
N LEU A 213 4.20 -5.10 9.34
CA LEU A 213 3.28 -4.02 9.67
C LEU A 213 3.10 -3.89 11.18
N GLU A 214 2.94 -4.99 11.90
CA GLU A 214 2.78 -5.03 13.36
C GLU A 214 3.98 -4.40 14.07
N HIS A 215 5.20 -4.71 13.64
CA HIS A 215 6.40 -4.07 14.16
C HIS A 215 6.32 -2.53 14.08
N TYR A 216 5.89 -1.99 12.95
CA TYR A 216 5.80 -0.54 12.78
C TYR A 216 4.57 0.08 13.47
N CYS A 217 3.46 -0.66 13.56
CA CYS A 217 2.33 -0.28 14.39
C CYS A 217 2.73 -0.18 15.87
N ALA A 218 3.60 -1.07 16.37
CA ALA A 218 4.09 -0.98 17.75
C ALA A 218 4.96 0.28 17.98
N ILE A 219 5.71 0.71 16.96
CA ILE A 219 6.54 1.94 17.01
C ILE A 219 5.68 3.20 16.93
N ALA A 220 4.67 3.21 16.06
CA ALA A 220 3.84 4.37 15.75
C ALA A 220 2.33 4.05 15.80
N PRO A 221 1.78 3.61 16.96
CA PRO A 221 0.44 3.03 17.05
C PRO A 221 -0.68 4.00 16.69
N LEU A 222 -0.47 5.30 16.91
CA LEU A 222 -1.45 6.35 16.59
C LEU A 222 -1.45 6.78 15.13
N GLN A 223 -0.57 6.22 14.29
CA GLN A 223 -0.44 6.59 12.89
C GLN A 223 -1.05 5.54 11.95
N TRP A 224 -1.54 4.42 12.49
CA TRP A 224 -2.20 3.42 11.65
C TRP A 224 -3.64 3.82 11.39
N ASN A 225 -3.86 4.53 10.28
CA ASN A 225 -5.12 5.15 9.93
C ASN A 225 -6.11 4.15 9.31
N ASN A 226 -6.28 2.99 9.95
CA ASN A 226 -7.26 1.97 9.59
C ASN A 226 -8.45 2.01 10.55
N PHE A 227 -9.48 2.75 10.16
CA PHE A 227 -10.71 2.92 10.95
C PHE A 227 -11.81 1.90 10.60
N PHE A 228 -11.49 0.90 9.77
CA PHE A 228 -12.43 -0.17 9.43
C PHE A 228 -12.38 -1.29 10.47
N PRO A 229 -13.47 -2.04 10.67
CA PRO A 229 -13.43 -3.28 11.45
C PRO A 229 -12.36 -4.22 10.86
N PHE A 230 -11.28 -4.46 11.61
CA PHE A 230 -10.10 -5.16 11.10
C PHE A 230 -9.90 -6.55 11.71
N TRP A 231 -10.15 -6.68 13.01
CA TRP A 231 -10.24 -7.97 13.67
C TRP A 231 -11.67 -8.46 13.59
N ASN A 232 -11.85 -9.68 13.09
CA ASN A 232 -13.11 -10.37 13.27
C ASN A 232 -13.06 -10.96 14.68
N GLU A 233 -13.82 -10.39 15.62
CA GLU A 233 -14.01 -11.03 16.92
C GLU A 233 -14.60 -12.42 16.68
N ILE A 234 -13.83 -13.46 17.00
CA ILE A 234 -14.37 -14.81 17.10
C ILE A 234 -15.33 -14.79 18.30
N GLY A 235 -16.63 -14.60 18.08
CA GLY A 235 -17.64 -14.89 19.11
C GLY A 235 -18.84 -13.96 19.26
N HIS A 236 -18.97 -12.84 18.53
CA HIS A 236 -20.19 -12.05 18.59
C HIS A 236 -21.00 -12.18 17.30
N PRO A 237 -22.16 -12.88 17.30
CA PRO A 237 -23.05 -12.85 16.16
C PRO A 237 -23.47 -11.40 15.93
N ASN A 238 -23.33 -10.95 14.67
CA ASN A 238 -23.89 -9.70 14.19
C ASN A 238 -25.35 -9.62 14.64
N GLN A 239 -25.63 -8.83 15.67
CA GLN A 239 -26.99 -8.37 15.90
C GLN A 239 -27.26 -7.34 14.82
N SER A 240 -27.84 -7.82 13.73
CA SER A 240 -28.73 -7.01 12.89
C SER A 240 -29.78 -6.42 13.83
N LYS A 241 -29.59 -5.18 14.27
CA LYS A 241 -30.67 -4.39 14.82
C LYS A 241 -31.28 -3.62 13.67
N THR A 242 -32.35 -4.22 13.17
CA THR A 242 -33.59 -3.55 12.79
C THR A 242 -33.75 -2.21 13.52
N GLN A 243 -33.90 -1.13 12.75
CA GLN A 243 -34.96 -0.14 12.88
C GLN A 243 -35.13 0.56 11.54
#